data_AF-I7LG83-F1
#
_entry.id   AF-I7LG83-F1
#
_cell.length_a   1.000
_cell.length_b   1.000
_cell.length_c   1.000
_cell.angle_alpha   90.00
_cell.angle_beta   90.00
_cell.angle_gamma   90.00
#
_symmetry.space_group_name_H-M   'P 1'
#
loop_
_entity.id
_entity.type
_entity.pdbx_description
1 polymer ?
#
loop_
_entity_poly.entity_id
_entity_poly.type
_entity_poly.pdbx_seq_one_letter_code
_entity_poly.pdbx_strand_id
1 'polypeptide(L)' 'MVVAAGSVVTKDIPDNVLVGGVPAKVIKKINQ' A
#
# COMPACT_ATOMS: atom_id res chain seq x y z
N MET A 1 -1.97 5.40 6.45
CA MET A 1 -1.51 4.45 5.40
C MET A 1 -0.71 3.34 6.06
N VAL A 2 -0.83 2.10 5.59
CA VAL A 2 0.01 0.98 6.06
C VAL A 2 0.74 0.37 4.86
N VAL A 3 2.05 0.18 4.98
CA VAL A 3 2.92 -0.41 3.94
C VAL A 3 3.48 -1.72 4.45
N ALA A 4 3.31 -2.82 3.71
CA ALA A 4 3.85 -4.12 4.07
C ALA A 4 5.40 -4.13 3.98
N ALA A 5 6.04 -4.93 4.84
CA ALA A 5 7.48 -5.12 4.78
C ALA A 5 7.90 -5.71 3.42
N GLY A 6 9.01 -5.21 2.85
CA GLY A 6 9.50 -5.62 1.53
C GLY A 6 8.78 -5.00 0.34
N SER A 7 7.92 -4.00 0.56
CA SER A 7 7.31 -3.25 -0.54
C SER A 7 8.24 -2.20 -1.15
N VAL A 8 8.17 -2.09 -2.48
CA VAL A 8 8.83 -1.02 -3.23
C VAL A 8 7.77 -0.14 -3.85
N VAL A 9 7.69 1.09 -3.35
CA VAL A 9 6.73 2.10 -3.80
C VAL A 9 7.32 2.84 -4.99
N THR A 10 6.67 2.72 -6.15
CA THR A 10 7.13 3.36 -7.40
C THR A 10 6.22 4.51 -7.87
N LYS A 11 5.11 4.75 -7.17
CA LYS A 11 4.10 5.78 -7.47
C LYS A 11 3.43 6.23 -6.17
N ASP A 12 2.77 7.39 -6.21
CA ASP A 12 1.99 7.91 -5.08
C ASP A 12 0.86 6.96 -4.67
N ILE A 13 0.61 6.90 -3.37
CA ILE A 13 -0.37 6.00 -2.76
C ILE A 13 -1.39 6.85 -1.99
N PRO A 14 -2.70 6.62 -2.17
CA PRO A 14 -3.75 7.32 -1.43
C PRO A 14 -3.73 6.97 0.06
N ASP A 15 -4.21 7.87 0.92
CA ASP A 15 -4.32 7.63 2.35
C ASP A 15 -5.33 6.53 2.69
N ASN A 16 -5.20 5.95 3.90
CA ASN A 16 -6.11 4.93 4.46
C ASN A 16 -6.20 3.62 3.66
N VAL A 17 -5.15 3.28 2.92
CA VAL A 17 -5.01 1.97 2.28
C VAL A 17 -3.85 1.18 2.87
N LEU A 18 -3.98 -0.14 2.79
CA LEU A 18 -2.92 -1.12 2.99
C LEU A 18 -2.33 -1.45 1.63
N VAL A 19 -1.03 -1.24 1.44
CA VAL A 19 -0.30 -1.64 0.22
C VAL A 19 0.75 -2.70 0.49
N GLY A 20 1.03 -3.53 -0.51
CA GLY A 20 2.06 -4.57 -0.44
C GLY A 20 2.62 -4.98 -1.81
N GLY A 21 3.79 -5.62 -1.83
CA GLY A 21 4.45 -6.17 -3.02
C GLY A 21 5.45 -5.23 -3.72
N VAL A 22 6.06 -5.75 -4.78
CA VAL A 22 7.01 -5.07 -5.66
C VAL A 22 6.55 -5.23 -7.11
N PRO A 23 6.06 -4.18 -7.79
CA PRO A 23 5.75 -2.84 -7.26
C PRO A 23 4.54 -2.86 -6.30
N ALA A 24 4.50 -1.92 -5.35
CA ALA A 24 3.46 -1.84 -4.33
C ALA A 24 2.04 -1.68 -4.93
N LYS A 25 1.10 -2.52 -4.50
CA LYS A 25 -0.32 -2.50 -4.90
C LYS A 25 -1.23 -2.38 -3.68
N VAL A 26 -2.42 -1.79 -3.86
CA VAL A 26 -3.45 -1.72 -2.83
C VAL A 26 -4.04 -3.11 -2.57
N ILE A 27 -3.93 -3.57 -1.32
CA ILE A 27 -4.45 -4.85 -0.84
C ILE A 27 -5.81 -4.67 -0.18
N LYS A 28 -5.98 -3.64 0.66
CA LYS A 28 -7.24 -3.39 1.39
C LYS A 28 -7.40 -1.91 1.75
N LYS A 29 -8.63 -1.43 1.86
CA LYS A 29 -8.93 -0.12 2.49
C LYS A 29 -9.09 -0.30 4.00
N ILE A 30 -8.41 0.53 4.78
CA ILE A 30 -8.31 0.39 6.24
C ILE A 30 -9.53 1.00 6.95
N ASN A 31 -10.27 1.91 6.30
CA ASN A 31 -11.44 2.58 6.85
C ASN A 31 -12.79 1.97 6.40
N GLN A 32 -12.89 0.65 6.31
CA GLN A 32 -14.15 -0.03 5.95
C GLN A 32 -14.39 -1.27 6.82
#